data_AF-A0A4Y2A1M3-F1
#
_entry.id   AF-A0A4Y2A1M3-F1
#
_cell.length_a   1.000
_cell.length_b   1.000
_cell.length_c   1.000
_cell.angle_alpha   90.00
_cell.angle_beta   90.00
_cell.angle_gamma   90.00
#
_symmetry.space_group_name_H-M   'P 1'
#
loop_
_entity.id
_entity.type
_entity.pdbx_description
1 polymer ?
#
loop_
_entity_poly.entity_id
_entity_poly.type
_entity_poly.pdbx_seq_one_letter_code
_entity_poly.pdbx_strand_id
1 'polypeptide(L)'
;MDQGITRCVKVNYQKFLMQSLLATMKTASNASDIIKSVTVLGAVMWLSKAWKEISKQTIQKCFVEANFPANVCIEKHSSTEDTDVRDLQLLLNNGEVSDMSEKEFISIDDDILTQVLTDNVNDIIQRHMNNNSCGDGECNINEDISDKELSIKS
;
A
#
# COMPACT_ATOMS: atom_id res chain seq x y z
N MET A 1 12.69 4.54 2.70
CA MET A 1 12.69 3.12 2.31
C MET A 1 11.84 3.01 1.06
N ASP A 2 12.43 3.23 -0.12
CA ASP A 2 11.71 3.23 -1.39
C ASP A 2 11.71 1.81 -1.97
N GLN A 3 10.99 0.90 -1.31
CA GLN A 3 10.68 -0.39 -1.92
C GLN A 3 9.63 -0.10 -3.00
N GLY A 4 9.97 -0.25 -4.28
CA GLY A 4 9.15 0.26 -5.39
C GLY A 4 7.67 -0.18 -5.37
N ILE A 5 7.33 -1.27 -4.67
CA ILE A 5 5.94 -1.70 -4.42
C ILE A 5 5.19 -0.67 -3.57
N THR A 6 5.74 -0.24 -2.42
CA THR A 6 5.12 0.74 -1.52
C THR A 6 4.90 2.06 -2.24
N ARG A 7 5.90 2.50 -3.00
CA ARG A 7 5.80 3.70 -3.84
C ARG A 7 4.70 3.56 -4.91
N CYS A 8 4.60 2.41 -5.57
CA CYS A 8 3.56 2.14 -6.57
C CYS A 8 2.15 2.17 -5.96
N VAL A 9 1.95 1.57 -4.79
CA VAL A 9 0.68 1.63 -4.05
C VAL A 9 0.30 3.08 -3.74
N LYS A 10 1.26 3.87 -3.23
CA LYS A 10 1.06 5.27 -2.85
C LYS A 10 0.61 6.11 -4.06
N VAL A 11 1.34 6.05 -5.17
CA VAL A 11 1.03 6.82 -6.39
C VAL A 11 -0.36 6.45 -6.93
N ASN A 12 -0.68 5.16 -7.00
CA ASN A 12 -1.98 4.72 -7.49
C ASN A 12 -3.13 5.09 -6.54
N TYR A 13 -2.91 5.03 -5.23
CA TYR A 13 -3.89 5.51 -4.25
C TYR A 13 -4.18 6.99 -4.44
N GLN A 14 -3.14 7.82 -4.55
CA GLN A 14 -3.27 9.25 -4.76
C GLN A 14 -3.99 9.58 -6.08
N LYS A 15 -3.71 8.84 -7.16
CA LYS A 15 -4.45 8.91 -8.44
C LYS A 15 -5.95 8.69 -8.25
N PHE A 16 -6.35 7.63 -7.53
CA PHE A 16 -7.77 7.34 -7.31
C PHE A 16 -8.47 8.35 -6.39
N LEU A 17 -7.78 8.83 -5.35
CA LEU A 17 -8.27 9.90 -4.51
C LEU A 17 -8.55 11.16 -5.35
N MET A 18 -7.61 11.55 -6.20
CA MET A 18 -7.76 12.72 -7.07
C MET A 18 -8.89 12.56 -8.09
N GLN A 19 -9.02 11.39 -8.71
CA GLN A 19 -10.15 11.09 -9.60
C GLN A 19 -11.49 11.21 -8.87
N SER A 20 -11.57 10.71 -7.64
CA SER A 20 -12.78 10.82 -6.81
C SER A 20 -13.09 12.27 -6.44
N LEU A 21 -12.07 13.04 -6.06
CA LEU A 21 -12.21 14.47 -5.73
C LEU A 21 -12.70 15.27 -6.94
N LEU A 22 -12.09 15.06 -8.12
CA LEU A 22 -12.48 15.73 -9.36
C LEU A 22 -13.91 15.35 -9.78
N ALA A 23 -14.29 14.07 -9.64
CA ALA A 23 -15.66 13.63 -9.90
C ALA A 23 -16.67 14.29 -8.93
N THR A 24 -16.30 14.44 -7.66
CA THR A 24 -17.13 15.12 -6.65
C THR A 24 -17.23 16.62 -6.92
N MET A 25 -16.14 17.28 -7.34
CA MET A 25 -16.15 18.72 -7.65
C MET A 25 -17.16 19.10 -8.73
N LYS A 26 -17.40 18.20 -9.70
CA LYS A 26 -18.40 18.42 -10.76
C LYS A 26 -19.84 18.49 -10.25
N THR A 27 -20.12 17.98 -9.06
CA THR A 27 -21.47 17.85 -8.51
C THR A 27 -21.65 18.54 -7.15
N ALA A 28 -20.56 18.85 -6.45
CA ALA A 28 -20.56 19.51 -5.15
C ALA A 28 -20.83 21.01 -5.28
N SER A 29 -21.60 21.55 -4.34
CA SER A 29 -21.92 22.98 -4.29
C SER A 29 -20.95 23.78 -3.40
N ASN A 30 -20.24 23.11 -2.49
CA ASN A 30 -19.31 23.74 -1.55
C ASN A 30 -18.14 22.82 -1.19
N ALA A 31 -17.09 23.40 -0.60
CA ALA A 31 -15.90 22.66 -0.19
C ALA A 31 -16.16 21.60 0.91
N SER A 32 -17.16 21.81 1.77
CA SER A 32 -17.52 20.84 2.82
C SER A 32 -18.04 19.54 2.20
N ASP A 33 -18.81 19.62 1.11
CA ASP A 33 -19.33 18.44 0.41
C ASP A 33 -18.19 17.62 -0.23
N ILE A 34 -17.14 18.30 -0.71
CA ILE A 34 -15.95 17.66 -1.26
C ILE A 34 -15.18 16.91 -0.17
N ILE A 35 -14.94 17.54 0.97
CA ILE A 35 -14.20 16.90 2.08
C ILE A 35 -14.96 15.69 2.62
N LYS A 36 -16.30 15.78 2.71
CA LYS A 36 -17.15 14.69 3.19
C LYS A 36 -17.26 13.51 2.22
N SER A 37 -16.90 13.67 0.95
CA SER A 37 -16.97 12.57 -0.02
C SER A 37 -15.85 11.56 0.17
N VAL A 38 -14.75 11.95 0.82
CA VAL A 38 -13.65 11.05 1.18
C VAL A 38 -14.06 10.26 2.43
N THR A 39 -14.50 9.02 2.21
CA THR A 39 -14.92 8.11 3.28
C THR A 39 -13.86 7.04 3.56
N VAL A 40 -13.89 6.47 4.77
CA VAL A 40 -13.02 5.34 5.15
C VAL A 40 -13.22 4.15 4.19
N LEU A 41 -14.47 3.86 3.81
CA LEU A 41 -14.76 2.82 2.83
C LEU A 41 -14.12 3.11 1.47
N GLY A 42 -14.22 4.35 1.00
CA GLY A 42 -13.54 4.81 -0.21
C GLY A 42 -12.03 4.61 -0.13
N ALA A 43 -11.41 5.02 0.98
CA ALA A 43 -9.99 4.83 1.21
C ALA A 43 -9.56 3.34 1.15
N VAL A 44 -10.30 2.44 1.82
CA VAL A 44 -10.01 1.00 1.77
C VAL A 44 -10.17 0.44 0.35
N MET A 45 -11.20 0.88 -0.37
CA MET A 45 -11.42 0.47 -1.76
C MET A 45 -10.29 0.96 -2.69
N TRP A 46 -9.83 2.20 -2.55
CA TRP A 46 -8.72 2.73 -3.34
C TRP A 46 -7.41 2.03 -3.02
N LEU A 47 -7.15 1.68 -1.76
CA LEU A 47 -5.99 0.89 -1.38
C LEU A 47 -6.03 -0.50 -2.01
N SER A 48 -7.17 -1.18 -1.95
CA SER A 48 -7.36 -2.49 -2.59
C SER A 48 -7.18 -2.40 -4.11
N LYS A 49 -7.68 -1.34 -4.74
CA LYS A 49 -7.52 -1.10 -6.16
C LYS A 49 -6.06 -0.83 -6.51
N ALA A 50 -5.38 0.05 -5.77
CA ALA A 50 -3.98 0.39 -5.98
C ALA A 50 -3.06 -0.83 -5.89
N TRP A 51 -3.31 -1.74 -4.95
CA TRP A 51 -2.57 -3.00 -4.85
C TRP A 51 -2.78 -3.91 -6.09
N LYS A 52 -4.00 -3.95 -6.63
CA LYS A 52 -4.34 -4.80 -7.79
C LYS A 52 -3.75 -4.29 -9.11
N GLU A 53 -3.54 -2.99 -9.24
CA GLU A 53 -2.92 -2.39 -10.43
C GLU A 53 -1.39 -2.62 -10.49
N ILE A 54 -0.77 -3.09 -9.40
CA ILE A 54 0.67 -3.38 -9.42
C ILE A 54 0.92 -4.58 -10.35
N SER A 55 1.68 -4.32 -11.40
CA SER A 55 2.05 -5.38 -12.34
C SER A 55 3.00 -6.39 -11.70
N LYS A 56 2.93 -7.65 -12.17
CA LYS A 56 3.89 -8.68 -11.78
C LYS A 56 5.34 -8.26 -12.08
N GLN A 57 5.56 -7.51 -13.17
CA GLN A 57 6.87 -7.01 -13.56
C GLN A 57 7.40 -5.97 -12.56
N THR A 58 6.55 -5.07 -12.07
CA THR A 58 6.91 -4.09 -11.03
C THR A 58 7.35 -4.80 -9.75
N ILE A 59 6.60 -5.83 -9.34
CA ILE A 59 6.96 -6.66 -8.17
C ILE A 59 8.31 -7.33 -8.41
N GLN A 60 8.49 -8.02 -9.55
CA GLN A 60 9.76 -8.67 -9.90
C GLN A 60 10.95 -7.70 -9.89
N LYS A 61 10.80 -6.52 -10.50
CA LYS A 61 11.83 -5.48 -10.53
C LYS A 61 12.23 -5.05 -9.11
N CYS A 62 11.25 -4.87 -8.22
CA CYS A 62 11.52 -4.52 -6.82
C CYS A 62 12.31 -5.61 -6.07
N PHE A 63 11.99 -6.89 -6.30
CA PHE A 63 12.74 -8.00 -5.69
C PHE A 63 14.20 -8.04 -6.19
N VAL A 64 14.42 -7.80 -7.49
CA VAL A 64 15.76 -7.73 -8.07
C VAL A 64 16.55 -6.55 -7.48
N GLU A 65 15.94 -5.37 -7.39
CA GLU A 65 16.57 -4.17 -6.81
C GLU A 65 16.88 -4.34 -5.31
N ALA A 66 16.08 -5.13 -4.58
CA ALA A 66 16.35 -5.51 -3.20
C ALA A 66 17.36 -6.68 -3.06
N ASN A 67 18.05 -7.03 -4.14
CA ASN A 67 19.12 -8.03 -4.18
C ASN A 67 18.66 -9.47 -3.87
N PHE A 68 17.36 -9.77 -4.03
CA PHE A 68 16.86 -11.14 -3.95
C PHE A 68 17.24 -11.92 -5.21
N PRO A 69 17.60 -13.21 -5.08
CA PRO A 69 18.05 -14.02 -6.21
C PRO A 69 16.95 -14.16 -7.27
N ALA A 70 17.27 -13.78 -8.51
CA ALA A 70 16.36 -13.72 -9.65
C ALA A 70 15.96 -15.11 -10.23
N ASN A 71 15.99 -16.18 -9.42
CA ASN A 71 15.70 -17.54 -9.91
C ASN A 71 14.22 -17.80 -10.23
N VAL A 72 13.36 -16.78 -10.13
CA VAL A 72 11.95 -16.81 -10.50
C VAL A 72 11.78 -16.10 -11.85
N CYS A 73 11.56 -16.89 -12.90
CA CYS A 73 11.36 -16.54 -14.31
C CYS A 73 11.01 -15.06 -14.60
N ILE A 74 12.02 -14.28 -15.00
CA ILE A 74 11.82 -12.96 -15.62
C ILE A 74 11.72 -13.19 -17.12
N GLU A 75 10.50 -13.33 -17.64
CA GLU A 75 10.28 -13.10 -19.07
C GLU A 75 10.60 -11.62 -19.34
N LYS A 76 11.68 -11.36 -20.10
CA LYS A 76 12.04 -10.03 -20.57
C LYS A 76 10.93 -9.51 -21.48
N HIS A 77 10.02 -8.72 -20.93
CA HIS A 77 9.15 -7.84 -21.71
C HIS A 77 9.55 -6.40 -21.42
N SER A 78 9.58 -5.59 -22.47
CA SER A 78 10.08 -4.22 -22.47
C SER A 78 9.32 -3.32 -21.48
N SER A 79 10.07 -2.48 -20.78
CA SER A 79 9.63 -1.42 -19.87
C SER A 79 8.34 -0.71 -20.34
N THR A 80 7.32 -0.76 -19.48
CA THR A 80 6.20 0.18 -19.50
C THR A 80 6.22 0.95 -18.17
N GLU A 81 7.18 1.85 -18.01
CA GLU A 81 7.30 2.68 -16.79
C GLU A 81 6.63 4.06 -16.91
N ASP A 82 5.85 4.33 -17.94
CA ASP A 82 5.44 5.72 -18.23
C ASP A 82 3.93 5.95 -18.34
N THR A 83 3.10 4.91 -18.17
CA THR A 83 1.65 5.07 -18.41
C THR A 83 0.91 5.66 -17.20
N ASP A 84 1.25 5.24 -15.98
CA ASP A 84 0.51 5.67 -14.78
C ASP A 84 0.81 7.12 -14.36
N VAL A 85 2.04 7.57 -14.61
CA VAL A 85 2.58 8.91 -14.34
C VAL A 85 1.87 9.95 -15.22
N ARG A 86 1.79 9.66 -16.53
CA ARG A 86 1.16 10.52 -17.54
C ARG A 86 -0.33 10.76 -17.27
N ASP A 87 -1.03 9.75 -16.74
CA ASP A 87 -2.44 9.88 -16.35
C ASP A 87 -2.63 10.82 -15.14
N LEU A 88 -1.69 10.83 -14.18
CA LEU A 88 -1.77 11.67 -12.99
C LEU A 88 -1.54 13.14 -13.32
N GLN A 89 -0.54 13.44 -14.17
CA GLN A 89 -0.31 14.80 -14.66
C GLN A 89 -1.52 15.34 -15.45
N LEU A 90 -2.19 14.50 -16.25
CA LEU A 90 -3.43 14.89 -16.95
C LEU A 90 -4.55 15.25 -15.98
N LEU A 91 -4.70 14.50 -14.87
CA LEU A 91 -5.71 14.79 -13.85
C LEU A 91 -5.44 16.11 -13.11
N LEU A 92 -4.17 16.40 -12.79
CA LEU A 92 -3.76 17.65 -12.15
C LEU A 92 -4.10 18.87 -13.03
N ASN A 93 -3.77 18.79 -14.32
CA ASN A 93 -4.03 19.88 -15.27
C ASN A 93 -5.52 20.18 -15.47
N ASN A 94 -6.39 19.16 -15.32
CA ASN A 94 -7.84 19.31 -15.52
C ASN A 94 -8.57 19.95 -14.33
N GLY A 95 -7.92 20.06 -13.17
CA GLY A 95 -8.57 20.49 -11.92
C GLY A 95 -8.43 21.98 -11.59
N GLU A 96 -7.80 22.80 -12.45
CA GLU A 96 -7.34 24.17 -12.10
C GLU A 96 -6.53 24.23 -10.79
N VAL A 97 -5.97 23.09 -10.37
CA VAL A 97 -5.03 23.03 -9.26
C VAL A 97 -3.74 23.66 -9.79
N SER A 98 -3.18 24.60 -9.03
CA SER A 98 -1.91 25.33 -9.24
C SER A 98 -0.83 24.59 -10.05
N ASP A 99 0.20 25.30 -10.56
CA ASP A 99 1.42 24.84 -11.28
C ASP A 99 2.26 23.71 -10.61
N MET A 100 1.70 22.97 -9.67
CA MET A 100 2.24 21.77 -9.05
C MET A 100 2.46 20.68 -10.10
N SER A 101 3.71 20.25 -10.21
CA SER A 101 4.08 19.10 -11.01
C SER A 101 3.64 17.80 -10.34
N GLU A 102 3.46 16.74 -11.13
CA GLU A 102 3.18 15.40 -10.60
C GLU A 102 4.24 14.94 -9.59
N LYS A 103 5.52 15.25 -9.85
CA LYS A 103 6.62 14.88 -8.96
C LYS A 103 6.48 15.53 -7.59
N GLU A 104 6.17 16.82 -7.56
CA GLU A 104 5.93 17.56 -6.32
C GLU A 104 4.71 17.00 -5.58
N PHE A 105 3.67 16.60 -6.31
CA PHE A 105 2.47 16.00 -5.72
C PHE A 105 2.73 14.63 -5.08
N ILE A 106 3.52 13.78 -5.74
CA ILE A 106 3.88 12.46 -5.22
C ILE A 106 4.75 12.57 -3.96
N SER A 107 5.58 13.61 -3.88
CA SER A 107 6.52 13.82 -2.77
C SER A 107 5.97 14.67 -1.62
N ILE A 108 4.68 15.08 -1.63
CA ILE A 108 4.10 15.97 -0.60
C ILE A 108 4.30 15.44 0.82
N ASP A 109 4.23 14.14 0.98
CA ASP A 109 4.30 13.41 2.25
C ASP A 109 5.66 12.74 2.49
N ASP A 110 6.70 13.04 1.71
CA ASP A 110 8.03 12.44 1.91
C ASP A 110 8.65 12.86 3.25
N ASP A 111 8.33 14.07 3.74
CA ASP A 111 8.73 14.56 5.06
C ASP A 111 7.83 14.03 6.19
N ILE A 112 6.75 13.32 5.87
CA ILE A 112 5.86 12.73 6.88
C ILE A 112 6.47 11.41 7.35
N LEU A 113 6.75 11.34 8.64
CA LEU A 113 7.27 10.14 9.27
C LEU A 113 6.23 9.00 9.22
N THR A 114 6.34 8.11 8.25
CA THR A 114 5.43 6.96 8.07
C THR A 114 5.86 5.70 8.83
N GLN A 115 7.05 5.73 9.44
CA GLN A 115 7.65 4.61 10.14
C GLN A 115 8.50 5.10 11.31
N VAL A 116 8.49 4.37 12.42
CA VAL A 116 9.36 4.66 13.57
C VAL A 116 10.80 4.49 13.12
N LEU A 117 11.61 5.55 13.19
CA LEU A 117 13.07 5.51 13.00
C LEU A 117 13.67 4.61 14.08
N THR A 118 13.65 3.31 13.83
CA THR A 118 14.48 2.36 14.55
C THR A 118 15.60 2.01 13.59
N ASP A 119 16.61 2.89 13.55
CA ASP A 119 17.69 2.81 12.56
C ASP A 119 18.60 1.59 12.78
N ASN A 120 18.46 0.91 13.92
CA ASN A 120 19.22 -0.28 14.25
C ASN A 120 18.32 -1.52 14.34
N VAL A 121 18.61 -2.50 13.49
CA VAL A 121 18.00 -3.84 13.52
C VAL A 121 18.12 -4.47 14.92
N ASN A 122 19.21 -4.18 15.64
CA ASN A 122 19.43 -4.67 16.99
C ASN A 122 18.40 -4.12 17.99
N ASP A 123 17.97 -2.87 17.83
CA ASP A 123 16.95 -2.26 18.69
C ASP A 123 15.57 -2.89 18.46
N ILE A 124 15.29 -3.32 17.22
CA ILE A 124 14.07 -4.06 16.88
C ILE A 124 14.08 -5.44 17.54
N ILE A 125 15.20 -6.16 17.44
CA ILE A 125 15.37 -7.50 18.05
C ILE A 125 15.24 -7.39 19.57
N GLN A 126 15.91 -6.43 20.21
CA GLN A 126 15.84 -6.22 21.65
C GLN A 126 14.43 -5.86 22.13
N ARG A 127 13.72 -5.00 21.40
CA ARG A 127 12.33 -4.66 21.71
C ARG A 127 11.42 -5.89 21.67
N HIS A 128 11.58 -6.76 20.67
CA HIS A 128 10.81 -7.99 20.57
C HIS A 128 11.17 -9.02 21.65
N MET A 129 12.46 -9.13 22.00
CA MET A 129 12.91 -10.04 23.07
C MET A 129 12.45 -9.58 24.45
N ASN A 130 12.47 -8.28 24.74
CA ASN A 130 12.02 -7.75 26.03
C ASN A 130 10.51 -7.91 26.24
N ASN A 131 9.70 -7.89 25.18
CA ASN A 131 8.25 -8.08 25.27
C ASN A 131 7.83 -9.55 25.48
N ASN A 132 8.75 -10.51 25.30
CA ASN A 132 8.49 -11.93 25.56
C ASN A 132 8.78 -12.36 27.01
N SER A 133 9.15 -11.43 27.90
CA SER A 133 9.24 -11.70 29.34
C SER A 133 7.88 -11.57 30.04
N CYS A 134 6.79 -11.98 29.39
CA CYS A 134 5.54 -12.22 30.08
C CYS A 134 5.70 -13.54 30.82
N GLY A 135 5.73 -13.45 32.16
CA GLY A 135 5.96 -14.56 33.06
C GLY A 135 5.09 -15.76 32.73
N ASP A 136 5.76 -16.91 32.71
CA ASP A 136 5.20 -18.23 32.82
C ASP A 136 4.08 -18.26 33.87
N GLY A 137 2.85 -18.22 33.37
CA GLY A 137 1.66 -18.64 34.10
C GLY A 137 1.04 -19.74 33.26
N GLU A 138 1.30 -20.98 33.65
CA GLU A 138 0.75 -22.20 33.04
C GLU A 138 -0.75 -22.05 32.76
N CYS A 139 -1.14 -21.85 31.50
CA CYS A 139 -2.49 -22.17 31.05
C CYS A 139 -2.53 -23.66 30.72
N ASN A 140 -2.88 -24.45 31.74
CA ASN A 140 -3.11 -25.87 31.63
C ASN A 140 -4.44 -26.11 30.90
N ILE A 141 -4.41 -26.09 29.56
CA ILE A 141 -5.53 -26.48 28.70
C ILE A 141 -5.53 -28.00 28.56
N ASN A 142 -5.98 -28.68 29.61
CA ASN A 142 -6.61 -29.99 29.45
C ASN A 142 -8.07 -29.74 29.08
N GLU A 143 -8.37 -29.69 27.79
CA GLU A 143 -9.75 -29.83 27.32
C GLU A 143 -9.78 -30.88 26.20
N ASP A 144 -10.38 -31.99 26.59
CA ASP A 144 -10.65 -33.22 25.86
C ASP A 144 -11.41 -32.91 24.55
N ILE A 145 -10.74 -33.03 23.40
CA ILE A 145 -11.42 -33.03 22.10
C ILE A 145 -11.52 -34.48 21.64
N SER A 146 -12.66 -35.08 22.00
CA SER A 146 -13.13 -36.36 21.51
C SER A 146 -13.15 -36.37 19.98
N ASP A 147 -12.40 -37.32 19.42
CA ASP A 147 -12.41 -37.69 18.01
C ASP A 147 -13.84 -38.00 17.54
N LYS A 148 -14.31 -37.24 16.54
CA LYS A 148 -15.41 -37.70 15.69
C LYS A 148 -15.04 -37.50 14.23
N GLU A 149 -14.52 -38.60 13.68
CA GLU A 149 -14.32 -38.81 12.26
C GLU A 149 -15.56 -38.43 11.43
N LEU A 150 -15.36 -37.56 10.44
CA LEU A 150 -16.31 -37.34 9.36
C LEU A 150 -15.91 -38.22 8.18
N SER A 151 -16.49 -39.42 8.14
CA SER A 151 -16.52 -40.26 6.94
C SER A 151 -17.21 -39.53 5.79
N ILE A 152 -16.45 -39.14 4.77
CA ILE A 152 -16.98 -38.75 3.47
C ILE A 152 -17.19 -40.04 2.67
N LYS A 153 -18.45 -40.44 2.46
CA LYS A 153 -18.80 -41.52 1.54
C LYS A 153 -18.65 -41.04 0.10
N SER A 154 -17.97 -41.87 -0.72
CA SER A 154 -17.97 -41.82 -2.19
C SER A 154 -19.35 -42.00 -2.80
#